data_AF-R7TY00-F1
#
_entry.id   AF-R7TY00-F1
#
_cell.length_a   1.000
_cell.length_b   1.000
_cell.length_c   1.000
_cell.angle_alpha   90.00
_cell.angle_beta   90.00
_cell.angle_gamma   90.00
#
_symmetry.space_group_name_H-M   'P 1'
#
loop_
_entity.id
_entity.type
_entity.pdbx_description
1 polymer ?
#
loop_
_entity_poly.entity_id
_entity_poly.type
_entity_poly.pdbx_seq_one_letter_code
_entity_poly.pdbx_strand_id
1 'polypeptide(L)'
;LWTFDEKTSVNTEDAGSHLKEVMDEDADEDESSDDPRIIKSRHEAKILHGVCHHLVPRVGSGVEIIKLSRSKSLSTSLTQKLLKSCPNVRHLDLSYTKVSDLAFKSASRGDGLSQLQHLDLSGCKFITDTVLLHLAMALARTCAQPRPLQHIQQDDTCLCQDFYALCEQVLNVRLSEMDRNRNEQVCNTCCGQDEGYAQWDTVEDCLPKSNNAQRKNVRNRWSIKYLSLSGCFQITDIGIRALALSGFFPFLSHLDLSGCFRLTADGLNTFVDRCPALLASDLYYCDNLTGGPFEDQASGCQNLECSSRACCRSGE
;
A
#
# COMPACT_ATOMS: atom_id res chain seq x y z
N LEU A 1 -1.21 -0.44 26.29
CA LEU A 1 -1.81 -1.74 26.67
C LEU A 1 -3.23 -1.50 27.16
N TRP A 2 -4.18 -1.39 26.23
CA TRP A 2 -5.63 -1.43 26.51
C TRP A 2 -6.27 -2.19 25.35
N THR A 3 -6.77 -3.39 25.65
CA THR A 3 -7.66 -4.19 24.80
C THR A 3 -9.09 -3.78 25.09
N PHE A 4 -9.94 -3.68 24.07
CA PHE A 4 -11.39 -3.52 24.25
C PHE A 4 -12.13 -4.41 23.26
N ASP A 5 -12.81 -5.40 23.82
CA ASP A 5 -13.94 -6.14 23.27
C ASP A 5 -15.17 -5.25 23.34
N GLU A 6 -15.93 -5.14 22.25
CA GLU A 6 -17.35 -4.82 22.37
C GLU A 6 -18.14 -5.45 21.22
N LYS A 7 -19.06 -6.33 21.63
CA LYS A 7 -20.10 -6.95 20.83
C LYS A 7 -21.11 -5.88 20.44
N THR A 8 -21.16 -5.52 19.16
CA THR A 8 -22.35 -4.90 18.57
C THR A 8 -22.59 -5.48 17.20
N SER A 9 -23.61 -6.35 17.13
CA SER A 9 -24.27 -6.79 15.91
C SER A 9 -24.88 -5.59 15.19
N VAL A 10 -24.48 -5.35 13.94
CA VAL A 10 -25.21 -4.48 13.01
C VAL A 10 -25.57 -5.30 11.80
N ASN A 11 -26.88 -5.47 11.61
CA ASN A 11 -27.49 -6.17 10.50
C ASN A 11 -27.07 -5.55 9.16
N THR A 12 -26.76 -6.43 8.23
CA THR A 12 -26.65 -6.18 6.79
C THR A 12 -28.01 -5.82 6.21
N GLU A 13 -28.10 -4.69 5.50
CA GLU A 13 -28.96 -4.45 4.34
C GLU A 13 -28.73 -3.00 3.88
N ASP A 14 -27.97 -2.80 2.80
CA ASP A 14 -28.51 -2.28 1.54
C ASP A 14 -27.40 -1.99 0.53
N ALA A 15 -27.54 -2.60 -0.64
CA ALA A 15 -26.78 -2.29 -1.85
C ALA A 15 -27.63 -1.32 -2.68
N GLY A 16 -27.13 -0.11 -2.95
CA GLY A 16 -27.84 0.77 -3.88
C GLY A 16 -27.39 2.22 -3.90
N SER A 17 -26.62 2.55 -4.95
CA SER A 17 -26.65 3.83 -5.68
C SER A 17 -25.88 5.06 -5.15
N HIS A 18 -25.14 5.62 -6.11
CA HIS A 18 -24.86 7.05 -6.33
C HIS A 18 -23.71 7.70 -5.54
N LEU A 19 -22.57 7.72 -6.24
CA LEU A 19 -21.65 8.86 -6.40
C LEU A 19 -22.29 10.22 -6.03
N LYS A 20 -22.15 10.61 -4.77
CA LYS A 20 -22.30 11.99 -4.29
C LYS A 20 -21.66 12.13 -2.91
N GLU A 21 -20.33 12.05 -2.84
CA GLU A 21 -19.60 12.53 -1.66
C GLU A 21 -18.37 13.33 -2.11
N VAL A 22 -18.64 14.54 -2.61
CA VAL A 22 -17.87 15.70 -2.17
C VAL A 22 -18.83 16.46 -1.26
N MET A 23 -19.06 15.92 -0.06
CA MET A 23 -19.62 16.72 1.03
C MET A 23 -18.44 17.45 1.65
N ASP A 24 -18.57 18.78 1.76
CA ASP A 24 -17.61 19.64 2.44
C ASP A 24 -17.32 19.06 3.84
N GLU A 25 -16.13 18.48 4.02
CA GLU A 25 -15.61 17.99 5.31
C GLU A 25 -15.40 19.14 6.32
N ASP A 26 -15.60 20.39 5.88
CA ASP A 26 -15.48 21.64 6.65
C ASP A 26 -16.85 22.22 7.04
N ALA A 27 -17.95 21.48 6.91
CA ALA A 27 -19.26 21.93 7.39
C ALA A 27 -19.19 22.22 8.89
N ASP A 28 -19.61 23.42 9.30
CA ASP A 28 -19.72 23.83 10.71
C ASP A 28 -20.58 22.81 11.46
N GLU A 29 -19.92 21.88 12.15
CA GLU A 29 -20.60 20.87 12.94
C GLU A 29 -21.33 21.55 14.11
N ASP A 30 -22.66 21.47 14.13
CA ASP A 30 -23.56 22.00 15.18
C ASP A 30 -22.93 21.91 16.58
N GLU A 31 -22.55 23.05 17.17
CA GLU A 31 -21.89 23.13 18.49
C GLU A 31 -22.79 22.69 19.66
N SER A 32 -24.02 22.26 19.39
CA SER A 32 -25.05 21.91 20.38
C SER A 32 -24.97 20.47 20.93
N SER A 33 -24.05 19.63 20.45
CA SER A 33 -23.93 18.24 20.92
C SER A 33 -23.12 18.10 22.21
N ASP A 34 -23.79 17.68 23.28
CA ASP A 34 -23.17 17.39 24.58
C ASP A 34 -22.59 15.97 24.71
N ASP A 35 -22.60 15.14 23.66
CA ASP A 35 -22.02 13.78 23.73
C ASP A 35 -20.50 13.87 23.92
N PRO A 36 -19.93 13.34 25.03
CA PRO A 36 -18.49 13.40 25.31
C PRO A 36 -17.62 12.81 24.20
N ARG A 37 -18.14 11.86 23.41
CA ARG A 37 -17.44 11.24 22.29
C ARG A 37 -17.32 12.20 21.11
N ILE A 38 -18.36 12.99 20.85
CA ILE A 38 -18.40 14.00 19.78
C ILE A 38 -17.46 15.15 20.14
N ILE A 39 -17.50 15.62 21.39
CA ILE A 39 -16.60 16.67 21.90
C ILE A 39 -15.13 16.27 21.76
N LYS A 40 -14.78 15.03 22.14
CA LYS A 40 -13.41 14.51 22.02
C LYS A 40 -12.97 14.44 20.55
N SER A 41 -13.84 13.96 19.66
CA SER A 41 -13.54 13.91 18.21
C SER A 41 -13.30 15.32 17.65
N ARG A 42 -14.14 16.30 18.00
CA ARG A 42 -13.96 17.70 17.57
C ARG A 42 -12.65 18.29 18.05
N HIS A 43 -12.29 18.05 19.30
CA HIS A 43 -11.03 18.52 19.85
C HIS A 43 -9.83 17.93 19.10
N GLU A 44 -9.87 16.62 18.83
CA GLU A 44 -8.88 15.94 18.00
C GLU A 44 -8.79 16.55 16.59
N ALA A 45 -9.93 16.83 15.95
CA ALA A 45 -9.98 17.43 14.61
C ALA A 45 -9.30 18.80 14.59
N LYS A 46 -9.61 19.67 15.58
CA LYS A 46 -9.01 21.00 15.72
C LYS A 46 -7.48 20.92 15.88
N ILE A 47 -6.99 19.97 16.68
CA ILE A 47 -5.55 19.75 16.87
C ILE A 47 -4.91 19.29 15.56
N LEU A 48 -5.47 18.25 14.91
CA LEU A 48 -4.91 17.70 13.69
C LEU A 48 -4.87 18.76 12.58
N HIS A 49 -5.95 19.54 12.42
CA HIS A 49 -6.01 20.64 11.49
C HIS A 49 -4.93 21.69 11.78
N GLY A 50 -4.79 22.12 13.05
CA GLY A 50 -3.74 23.06 13.47
C GLY A 50 -2.32 22.55 13.19
N VAL A 51 -2.05 21.29 13.51
CA VAL A 51 -0.76 20.63 13.24
C VAL A 51 -0.47 20.62 11.72
N CYS A 52 -1.44 20.22 10.91
CA CYS A 52 -1.28 20.13 9.45
C CYS A 52 -1.14 21.49 8.76
N HIS A 53 -1.74 22.54 9.31
CA HIS A 53 -1.70 23.88 8.71
C HIS A 53 -0.52 24.73 9.19
N HIS A 54 -0.05 24.53 10.43
CA HIS A 54 0.95 25.42 11.02
C HIS A 54 2.29 24.73 11.28
N LEU A 55 2.29 23.46 11.70
CA LEU A 55 3.51 22.76 12.08
C LEU A 55 4.10 21.99 10.90
N VAL A 56 3.31 21.10 10.29
CA VAL A 56 3.71 20.21 9.21
C VAL A 56 4.36 20.93 8.02
N PRO A 57 3.91 22.12 7.58
CA PRO A 57 4.59 22.84 6.49
C PRO A 57 6.03 23.27 6.82
N ARG A 58 6.40 23.36 8.10
CA ARG A 58 7.73 23.78 8.56
C ARG A 58 8.64 22.60 8.90
N VAL A 59 8.08 21.53 9.44
CA VAL A 59 8.87 20.38 9.96
C VAL A 59 8.65 19.08 9.18
N GLY A 60 7.75 19.06 8.20
CA GLY A 60 7.30 17.84 7.51
C GLY A 60 8.41 17.05 6.85
N SER A 61 9.46 17.70 6.32
CA SER A 61 10.63 17.02 5.77
C SER A 61 11.41 16.20 6.80
N GLY A 62 11.30 16.52 8.10
CA GLY A 62 11.89 15.76 9.20
C GLY A 62 10.97 14.69 9.79
N VAL A 63 9.73 14.57 9.33
CA VAL A 63 8.77 13.60 9.86
C VAL A 63 9.02 12.23 9.22
N GLU A 64 9.46 11.27 10.04
CA GLU A 64 9.69 9.89 9.60
C GLU A 64 8.55 8.93 10.02
N ILE A 65 7.81 9.26 11.08
CA ILE A 65 6.80 8.39 11.67
C ILE A 65 5.49 9.16 11.81
N ILE A 66 4.42 8.63 11.23
CA ILE A 66 3.06 9.12 11.39
C ILE A 66 2.21 7.96 11.89
N LYS A 67 1.65 8.10 13.10
CA LYS A 67 0.75 7.12 13.71
C LYS A 67 -0.54 7.82 14.09
N LEU A 68 -1.60 7.53 13.34
CA LEU A 68 -2.94 8.10 13.50
C LEU A 68 -4.01 7.00 13.55
N SER A 69 -3.62 5.80 13.99
CA SER A 69 -4.53 4.67 14.18
C SER A 69 -5.75 5.06 15.02
N ARG A 70 -6.93 4.60 14.60
CA ARG A 70 -8.24 4.81 15.25
C ARG A 70 -8.66 6.28 15.35
N SER A 71 -7.98 7.19 14.67
CA SER A 71 -8.39 8.59 14.60
C SER A 71 -9.71 8.70 13.87
N LYS A 72 -10.77 9.11 14.58
CA LYS A 72 -12.12 9.28 14.00
C LYS A 72 -12.26 10.60 13.25
N SER A 73 -11.40 11.56 13.59
CA SER A 73 -11.40 12.91 13.05
C SER A 73 -10.42 13.11 11.91
N LEU A 74 -9.65 12.08 11.56
CA LEU A 74 -8.73 12.13 10.42
C LEU A 74 -9.53 12.08 9.12
N SER A 75 -9.51 13.19 8.39
CA SER A 75 -10.13 13.28 7.07
C SER A 75 -9.17 12.85 5.96
N THR A 76 -9.73 12.51 4.80
CA THR A 76 -8.94 12.09 3.63
C THR A 76 -8.12 13.27 3.08
N SER A 77 -8.71 14.46 3.05
CA SER A 77 -8.07 15.70 2.60
C SER A 77 -6.87 16.07 3.49
N LEU A 78 -7.02 15.95 4.80
CA LEU A 78 -5.97 16.24 5.76
C LEU A 78 -4.80 15.24 5.64
N THR A 79 -5.13 13.96 5.49
CA THR A 79 -4.14 12.90 5.26
C THR A 79 -3.35 13.17 3.97
N GLN A 80 -4.03 13.55 2.88
CA GLN A 80 -3.37 13.88 1.63
C GLN A 80 -2.36 15.03 1.79
N LYS A 81 -2.70 16.04 2.58
CA LYS A 81 -1.81 17.17 2.90
C LYS A 81 -0.62 16.73 3.76
N LEU A 82 -0.86 15.90 4.78
CA LEU A 82 0.20 15.29 5.59
C LEU A 82 1.22 14.54 4.71
N LEU A 83 0.75 13.62 3.88
CA LEU A 83 1.61 12.81 3.02
C LEU A 83 2.36 13.65 1.97
N LYS A 84 1.75 14.73 1.48
CA LYS A 84 2.41 15.69 0.57
C LYS A 84 3.53 16.47 1.26
N SER A 85 3.33 16.87 2.53
CA SER A 85 4.30 17.67 3.28
C SER A 85 5.36 16.84 3.99
N CYS A 86 5.16 15.54 4.12
CA CYS A 86 6.07 14.62 4.81
C CYS A 86 6.66 13.58 3.83
N PRO A 87 7.62 13.94 2.96
CA PRO A 87 8.15 13.03 1.93
C PRO A 87 9.03 11.90 2.48
N ASN A 88 9.61 12.06 3.67
CA ASN A 88 10.57 11.12 4.27
C ASN A 88 9.93 10.12 5.24
N VAL A 89 8.61 9.96 5.19
CA VAL A 89 7.90 9.01 6.06
C VAL A 89 8.37 7.58 5.78
N ARG A 90 8.75 6.89 6.84
CA ARG A 90 9.19 5.49 6.86
C ARG A 90 8.16 4.58 7.52
N HIS A 91 7.39 5.12 8.45
CA HIS A 91 6.36 4.40 9.19
C HIS A 91 5.06 5.18 9.14
N LEU A 92 4.05 4.60 8.48
CA LEU A 92 2.72 5.17 8.35
C LEU A 92 1.70 4.17 8.88
N ASP A 93 1.02 4.53 9.96
CA ASP A 93 -0.08 3.76 10.53
C ASP A 93 -1.33 4.64 10.53
N LEU A 94 -2.28 4.25 9.67
CA LEU A 94 -3.61 4.87 9.54
C LEU A 94 -4.71 3.84 9.83
N SER A 95 -4.39 2.75 10.54
CA SER A 95 -5.33 1.66 10.78
C SER A 95 -6.61 2.13 11.48
N TYR A 96 -7.76 1.54 11.14
CA TYR A 96 -9.07 1.83 11.70
C TYR A 96 -9.51 3.30 11.55
N THR A 97 -9.10 3.95 10.47
CA THR A 97 -9.55 5.30 10.10
C THR A 97 -10.50 5.27 8.91
N LYS A 98 -11.11 6.42 8.57
CA LYS A 98 -12.02 6.56 7.42
C LYS A 98 -11.30 7.01 6.14
N VAL A 99 -9.97 6.94 6.10
CA VAL A 99 -9.20 7.39 4.94
C VAL A 99 -9.53 6.55 3.69
N SER A 100 -9.65 7.23 2.54
CA SER A 100 -9.82 6.58 1.24
C SER A 100 -8.56 6.69 0.38
N ASP A 101 -8.58 6.02 -0.78
CA ASP A 101 -7.46 5.98 -1.72
C ASP A 101 -6.96 7.37 -2.18
N LEU A 102 -7.84 8.38 -2.15
CA LEU A 102 -7.53 9.75 -2.53
C LEU A 102 -6.44 10.38 -1.65
N ALA A 103 -6.31 9.92 -0.40
CA ALA A 103 -5.26 10.35 0.51
C ALA A 103 -3.85 10.11 -0.09
N PHE A 104 -3.69 9.06 -0.89
CA PHE A 104 -2.40 8.64 -1.45
C PHE A 104 -2.13 9.19 -2.85
N LYS A 105 -3.12 9.86 -3.47
CA LYS A 105 -2.99 10.44 -4.82
C LYS A 105 -1.86 11.47 -4.95
N SER A 106 -1.50 12.17 -3.87
CA SER A 106 -0.38 13.11 -3.89
C SER A 106 0.98 12.39 -3.87
N ALA A 107 1.07 11.23 -3.21
CA ALA A 107 2.29 10.44 -3.11
C ALA A 107 2.71 9.86 -4.47
N SER A 108 1.75 9.47 -5.31
CA SER A 108 2.04 8.93 -6.66
C SER A 108 2.57 9.96 -7.67
N ARG A 109 2.54 11.27 -7.34
CA ARG A 109 2.95 12.38 -8.24
C ARG A 109 4.26 13.04 -7.84
N GLY A 110 4.93 12.56 -6.79
CA GLY A 110 6.13 13.19 -6.25
C GLY A 110 7.01 12.18 -5.52
N ASP A 111 7.95 12.67 -4.72
CA ASP A 111 8.89 11.81 -3.96
C ASP A 111 8.30 11.25 -2.65
N GLY A 112 6.98 11.40 -2.46
CA GLY A 112 6.28 10.98 -1.24
C GLY A 112 6.26 9.46 -1.09
N LEU A 113 6.53 8.97 0.11
CA LEU A 113 6.54 7.53 0.46
C LEU A 113 7.64 6.69 -0.22
N SER A 114 8.60 7.31 -0.91
CA SER A 114 9.74 6.61 -1.53
C SER A 114 10.68 5.90 -0.54
N GLN A 115 10.61 6.26 0.75
CA GLN A 115 11.35 5.66 1.87
C GLN A 115 10.49 4.79 2.78
N LEU A 116 9.24 4.51 2.41
CA LEU A 116 8.29 3.80 3.26
C LEU A 116 8.78 2.37 3.55
N GLN A 117 8.79 2.02 4.83
CA GLN A 117 9.20 0.69 5.33
C GLN A 117 8.06 -0.03 6.05
N HIS A 118 7.15 0.72 6.65
CA HIS A 118 6.04 0.19 7.41
C HIS A 118 4.76 0.93 7.02
N LEU A 119 3.79 0.17 6.52
CA LEU A 119 2.46 0.66 6.18
C LEU A 119 1.40 -0.20 6.85
N ASP A 120 0.58 0.42 7.68
CA ASP A 120 -0.59 -0.21 8.28
C ASP A 120 -1.86 0.55 7.89
N LEU A 121 -2.71 -0.11 7.11
CA LEU A 121 -4.05 0.34 6.71
C LEU A 121 -5.14 -0.60 7.21
N SER A 122 -4.86 -1.41 8.24
CA SER A 122 -5.79 -2.41 8.78
C SER A 122 -7.13 -1.77 9.13
N GLY A 123 -8.24 -2.35 8.69
CA GLY A 123 -9.60 -1.88 9.02
C GLY A 123 -10.06 -0.63 8.27
N CYS A 124 -9.27 -0.10 7.32
CA CYS A 124 -9.67 1.02 6.48
C CYS A 124 -10.64 0.55 5.37
N LYS A 125 -11.94 0.62 5.64
CA LYS A 125 -12.99 0.05 4.77
C LYS A 125 -13.11 0.72 3.39
N PHE A 126 -12.64 1.96 3.24
CA PHE A 126 -12.72 2.74 1.99
C PHE A 126 -11.47 2.63 1.11
N ILE A 127 -10.56 1.72 1.47
CA ILE A 127 -9.36 1.44 0.69
C ILE A 127 -9.68 0.38 -0.36
N THR A 128 -9.29 0.65 -1.60
CA THR A 128 -9.45 -0.22 -2.77
C THR A 128 -8.11 -0.45 -3.46
N ASP A 129 -8.10 -1.21 -4.57
CA ASP A 129 -6.89 -1.44 -5.38
C ASP A 129 -6.19 -0.14 -5.81
N THR A 130 -6.95 0.96 -5.90
CA THR A 130 -6.45 2.30 -6.19
C THR A 130 -5.31 2.73 -5.24
N VAL A 131 -5.37 2.39 -3.93
CA VAL A 131 -4.26 2.71 -3.02
C VAL A 131 -3.00 1.95 -3.41
N LEU A 132 -3.13 0.67 -3.79
CA LEU A 132 -2.00 -0.17 -4.11
C LEU A 132 -1.35 0.28 -5.41
N LEU A 133 -2.13 0.81 -6.36
CA LEU A 133 -1.61 1.48 -7.55
C LEU A 133 -0.86 2.76 -7.19
N HIS A 134 -1.41 3.62 -6.32
CA HIS A 134 -0.70 4.83 -5.88
C HIS A 134 0.61 4.49 -5.15
N LEU A 135 0.60 3.46 -4.31
CA LEU A 135 1.80 2.95 -3.63
C LEU A 135 2.78 2.35 -4.63
N ALA A 136 2.30 1.53 -5.57
CA ALA A 136 3.11 0.96 -6.63
C ALA A 136 3.84 2.06 -7.42
N MET A 137 3.15 3.15 -7.77
CA MET A 137 3.76 4.31 -8.43
C MET A 137 4.77 5.04 -7.53
N ALA A 138 4.46 5.23 -6.25
CA ALA A 138 5.33 5.92 -5.30
C ALA A 138 6.59 5.11 -4.94
N LEU A 139 6.48 3.78 -4.95
CA LEU A 139 7.53 2.84 -4.63
C LEU A 139 8.27 2.33 -5.86
N ALA A 140 7.71 2.52 -7.07
CA ALA A 140 8.26 2.07 -8.34
C ALA A 140 9.72 2.54 -8.46
N ARG A 141 10.61 1.60 -8.17
CA ARG A 141 12.02 1.70 -8.51
C ARG A 141 12.13 1.06 -9.87
N THR A 142 11.94 1.89 -10.88
CA THR A 142 12.67 1.83 -12.15
C THR A 142 13.58 0.61 -12.26
N CYS A 143 13.13 -0.40 -13.01
CA CYS A 143 13.54 -1.80 -12.91
C CYS A 143 15.06 -2.03 -12.82
N ALA A 144 15.49 -2.79 -11.81
CA ALA A 144 16.62 -3.69 -11.95
C ALA A 144 16.05 -5.07 -12.30
N GLN A 145 16.31 -5.56 -13.51
CA GLN A 145 15.84 -6.82 -14.08
C GLN A 145 16.15 -8.00 -13.17
N PRO A 146 15.19 -8.93 -13.02
CA PRO A 146 15.58 -10.33 -12.94
C PRO A 146 14.54 -11.36 -13.49
N ARG A 147 14.86 -12.08 -14.61
CA ARG A 147 14.87 -13.57 -14.89
C ARG A 147 14.81 -13.89 -16.40
N PRO A 148 15.70 -14.73 -16.96
CA PRO A 148 15.47 -15.38 -18.24
C PRO A 148 14.64 -16.66 -18.05
N LEU A 149 13.46 -16.72 -18.68
CA LEU A 149 12.77 -18.00 -18.89
C LEU A 149 13.47 -18.71 -20.05
N GLN A 150 13.78 -20.00 -19.88
CA GLN A 150 14.55 -20.82 -20.84
C GLN A 150 13.85 -21.12 -22.18
N HIS A 151 12.90 -20.29 -22.62
CA HIS A 151 12.34 -20.37 -23.97
C HIS A 151 12.00 -18.96 -24.45
N ILE A 152 12.93 -18.36 -25.20
CA ILE A 152 12.74 -17.06 -25.85
C ILE A 152 11.79 -17.26 -27.03
N GLN A 153 10.53 -16.81 -26.88
CA GLN A 153 9.68 -16.45 -28.02
C GLN A 153 9.61 -14.92 -28.08
N GLN A 154 9.54 -14.40 -29.30
CA GLN A 154 9.93 -13.04 -29.69
C GLN A 154 8.99 -11.90 -29.23
N ASP A 155 8.15 -12.13 -28.21
CA ASP A 155 7.08 -11.24 -27.73
C ASP A 155 7.25 -10.82 -26.25
N ASP A 156 8.49 -10.68 -25.76
CA ASP A 156 8.78 -10.24 -24.39
C ASP A 156 8.46 -8.73 -24.22
N THR A 157 7.19 -8.43 -23.94
CA THR A 157 6.72 -7.09 -23.57
C THR A 157 7.30 -6.74 -22.19
N CYS A 158 7.86 -5.53 -22.01
CA CYS A 158 8.42 -5.15 -20.71
C CYS A 158 7.30 -5.15 -19.64
N LEU A 159 7.57 -5.70 -18.45
CA LEU A 159 6.68 -5.58 -17.27
C LEU A 159 6.30 -4.12 -16.96
N CYS A 160 7.12 -3.17 -17.44
CA CYS A 160 6.89 -1.75 -17.34
C CYS A 160 5.64 -1.29 -18.10
N GLN A 161 5.38 -1.83 -19.30
CA GLN A 161 4.25 -1.46 -20.14
C GLN A 161 2.94 -1.99 -19.57
N ASP A 162 2.94 -3.22 -19.05
CA ASP A 162 1.79 -3.82 -18.37
C ASP A 162 1.42 -3.05 -17.10
N PHE A 163 2.42 -2.63 -16.32
CA PHE A 163 2.20 -1.79 -15.14
C PHE A 163 1.55 -0.45 -15.49
N TYR A 164 2.05 0.25 -16.52
CA TYR A 164 1.49 1.53 -16.93
C TYR A 164 0.09 1.36 -17.53
N ALA A 165 -0.14 0.37 -18.38
CA ALA A 165 -1.46 0.10 -18.95
C ALA A 165 -2.51 -0.17 -17.86
N LEU A 166 -2.15 -0.97 -16.85
CA LEU A 166 -3.01 -1.23 -15.69
C LEU A 166 -3.31 0.07 -14.92
N CYS A 167 -2.30 0.91 -14.70
CA CYS A 167 -2.48 2.17 -14.00
C CYS A 167 -3.34 3.16 -14.79
N GLU A 168 -3.20 3.25 -16.12
CA GLU A 168 -4.05 4.09 -16.96
C GLU A 168 -5.51 3.64 -16.92
N GLN A 169 -5.74 2.33 -16.98
CA GLN A 169 -7.07 1.73 -16.95
C GLN A 169 -7.79 1.97 -15.61
N VAL A 170 -7.11 1.74 -14.48
CA VAL A 170 -7.73 1.77 -13.15
C VAL A 170 -7.81 3.19 -12.59
N LEU A 171 -6.76 4.01 -12.76
CA LEU A 171 -6.75 5.38 -12.23
C LEU A 171 -7.49 6.38 -13.14
N ASN A 172 -7.82 5.98 -14.37
CA ASN A 172 -8.38 6.85 -15.40
C ASN A 172 -7.53 8.12 -15.61
N VAL A 173 -6.21 7.93 -15.69
CA VAL A 173 -5.23 8.99 -15.93
C VAL A 173 -4.34 8.57 -17.11
N ARG A 174 -4.10 9.48 -18.05
CA ARG A 174 -3.07 9.26 -19.08
C ARG A 174 -1.69 9.47 -18.45
N LEU A 175 -0.92 8.41 -18.32
CA LEU A 175 0.42 8.45 -17.72
C LEU A 175 1.46 9.01 -18.69
N SER A 176 1.09 9.19 -19.97
CA SER A 176 1.89 9.85 -21.02
C SER A 176 2.39 11.26 -20.67
N GLU A 177 1.78 11.92 -19.69
CA GLU A 177 2.13 13.28 -19.23
C GLU A 177 2.74 13.32 -17.81
N MET A 178 2.60 12.25 -17.00
CA MET A 178 2.93 12.32 -15.58
C MET A 178 4.41 12.09 -15.25
N ASP A 179 5.21 11.45 -16.11
CA ASP A 179 6.67 11.43 -15.92
C ASP A 179 7.46 10.97 -17.17
N ARG A 180 7.36 11.70 -18.29
CA ARG A 180 8.19 11.42 -19.47
C ARG A 180 9.70 11.53 -19.14
N ASN A 181 10.10 12.31 -18.13
CA ASN A 181 11.50 12.51 -17.75
C ASN A 181 12.06 11.56 -16.67
N ARG A 182 11.30 11.10 -15.66
CA ARG A 182 11.82 10.05 -14.74
C ARG A 182 11.86 8.68 -15.41
N ASN A 183 10.91 8.39 -16.31
CA ASN A 183 10.74 7.06 -16.88
C ASN A 183 11.42 6.83 -18.25
N GLU A 184 11.75 7.87 -19.05
CA GLU A 184 12.52 7.68 -20.29
C GLU A 184 13.96 7.22 -20.01
N GLN A 185 14.64 7.75 -19.00
CA GLN A 185 15.98 7.27 -18.62
C GLN A 185 15.95 5.82 -18.13
N VAL A 186 14.80 5.37 -17.64
CA VAL A 186 14.61 4.06 -17.01
C VAL A 186 14.24 3.03 -18.06
N CYS A 187 13.25 3.33 -18.89
CA CYS A 187 12.83 2.47 -20.00
C CYS A 187 13.97 2.32 -21.03
N ASN A 188 14.74 3.38 -21.32
CA ASN A 188 15.94 3.25 -22.18
C ASN A 188 17.06 2.40 -21.56
N THR A 189 17.10 2.22 -20.24
CA THR A 189 18.04 1.30 -19.57
C THR A 189 17.49 -0.13 -19.54
N CYS A 190 16.17 -0.31 -19.47
CA CYS A 190 15.50 -1.62 -19.49
C CYS A 190 15.35 -2.22 -20.90
N CYS A 191 15.32 -1.36 -21.93
CA CYS A 191 15.08 -1.70 -23.33
C CYS A 191 16.30 -1.35 -24.23
N GLY A 192 17.41 -0.94 -23.64
CA GLY A 192 18.68 -0.67 -24.31
C GLY A 192 19.51 -1.94 -24.47
N GLN A 193 20.11 -2.10 -25.65
CA GLN A 193 20.98 -3.21 -26.03
C GLN A 193 22.23 -3.26 -25.13
N ASP A 194 22.18 -3.95 -24.00
CA ASP A 194 23.37 -4.41 -23.29
C ASP A 194 23.31 -5.93 -23.18
N GLU A 195 24.06 -6.60 -24.05
CA GLU A 195 24.37 -8.03 -24.00
C GLU A 195 25.21 -8.31 -22.75
N GLY A 196 24.54 -8.50 -21.62
CA GLY A 196 25.17 -8.80 -20.34
C GLY A 196 24.24 -9.61 -19.45
N TYR A 197 24.21 -10.93 -19.65
CA TYR A 197 23.42 -11.87 -18.86
C TYR A 197 23.87 -11.84 -17.38
N ALA A 198 23.06 -11.22 -16.52
CA ALA A 198 23.17 -11.39 -15.08
C ALA A 198 22.09 -12.38 -14.61
N GLN A 199 22.52 -13.62 -14.36
CA GLN A 199 21.73 -14.65 -13.68
C GLN A 199 21.69 -14.32 -12.18
N TRP A 200 20.50 -14.29 -11.59
CA TRP A 200 20.29 -14.06 -10.17
C TRP A 200 19.52 -15.28 -9.65
N ASP A 201 20.20 -16.15 -8.92
CA ASP A 201 19.57 -17.37 -8.41
C ASP A 201 19.29 -17.29 -6.91
N THR A 202 19.74 -16.23 -6.20
CA THR A 202 19.65 -16.12 -4.74
C THR A 202 19.44 -14.68 -4.22
N VAL A 203 18.90 -14.55 -3.00
CA VAL A 203 18.72 -13.28 -2.26
C VAL A 203 20.04 -12.53 -2.04
N GLU A 204 21.17 -13.23 -2.10
CA GLU A 204 22.51 -12.68 -1.88
C GLU A 204 23.01 -11.81 -3.03
N ASP A 205 22.49 -11.97 -4.26
CA ASP A 205 22.88 -11.15 -5.41
C ASP A 205 22.27 -9.74 -5.36
N CYS A 206 21.26 -9.53 -4.52
CA CYS A 206 20.73 -8.22 -4.18
C CYS A 206 21.61 -7.46 -3.16
N LEU A 207 22.60 -8.11 -2.53
CA LEU A 207 23.51 -7.49 -1.57
C LEU A 207 24.84 -7.12 -2.22
N PRO A 208 25.44 -5.96 -1.86
CA PRO A 208 26.66 -5.57 -2.51
C PRO A 208 27.86 -6.43 -2.07
N LYS A 209 28.24 -7.43 -2.87
CA LYS A 209 29.58 -8.05 -2.80
C LYS A 209 30.63 -6.95 -3.01
N SER A 210 31.39 -6.68 -1.95
CA SER A 210 32.50 -5.73 -1.97
C SER A 210 33.58 -6.28 -2.89
N ASN A 211 33.75 -5.66 -4.06
CA ASN A 211 35.02 -5.08 -4.51
C ASN A 211 34.91 -4.56 -5.94
N ASN A 212 35.45 -3.34 -6.12
CA ASN A 212 35.89 -2.71 -7.36
C ASN A 212 34.83 -2.05 -8.27
N ALA A 213 34.76 -0.72 -8.11
CA ALA A 213 34.73 0.33 -9.13
C ALA A 213 33.61 0.42 -10.21
N GLN A 214 32.55 -0.40 -10.19
CA GLN A 214 31.40 -0.24 -11.11
C GLN A 214 30.02 -0.02 -10.46
N ARG A 215 29.98 0.31 -9.16
CA ARG A 215 28.72 0.56 -8.44
C ARG A 215 28.55 2.03 -8.05
N LYS A 216 28.02 2.84 -8.96
CA LYS A 216 27.49 4.19 -8.67
C LYS A 216 25.97 4.33 -8.83
N ASN A 217 25.23 3.21 -8.93
CA ASN A 217 23.75 3.24 -8.91
C ASN A 217 23.13 2.29 -7.88
N VAL A 218 23.73 2.17 -6.68
CA VAL A 218 23.01 1.68 -5.49
C VAL A 218 22.16 2.83 -4.94
N ARG A 219 21.18 3.30 -5.72
CA ARG A 219 20.22 4.30 -5.26
C ARG A 219 19.16 3.60 -4.39
N ASN A 220 19.29 3.81 -3.08
CA ASN A 220 18.25 3.72 -2.04
C ASN A 220 17.70 2.34 -1.65
N ARG A 221 18.18 1.85 -0.50
CA ARG A 221 17.86 0.56 0.18
C ARG A 221 16.51 0.53 0.94
N TRP A 222 15.53 1.35 0.57
CA TRP A 222 14.32 1.56 1.40
C TRP A 222 13.12 0.74 0.91
N SER A 223 13.15 -0.59 0.99
CA SER A 223 11.97 -1.38 0.61
C SER A 223 10.97 -1.49 1.76
N ILE A 224 9.69 -1.65 1.43
CA ILE A 224 8.66 -2.01 2.41
C ILE A 224 9.08 -3.31 3.11
N LYS A 225 8.99 -3.29 4.44
CA LYS A 225 9.24 -4.42 5.33
C LYS A 225 7.97 -4.95 5.96
N TYR A 226 7.00 -4.07 6.19
CA TYR A 226 5.74 -4.37 6.82
C TYR A 226 4.60 -3.75 6.01
N LEU A 227 3.68 -4.61 5.56
CA LEU A 227 2.45 -4.19 4.89
C LEU A 227 1.27 -4.91 5.53
N SER A 228 0.36 -4.14 6.15
CA SER A 228 -0.93 -4.66 6.59
C SER A 228 -2.08 -3.96 5.87
N LEU A 229 -2.90 -4.76 5.20
CA LEU A 229 -4.18 -4.40 4.59
C LEU A 229 -5.31 -5.20 5.23
N SER A 230 -5.10 -5.68 6.46
CA SER A 230 -6.02 -6.54 7.19
C SER A 230 -7.43 -5.93 7.28
N GLY A 231 -8.43 -6.57 6.70
CA GLY A 231 -9.81 -6.10 6.69
C GLY A 231 -10.15 -5.10 5.58
N CYS A 232 -9.22 -4.76 4.69
CA CYS A 232 -9.47 -3.99 3.46
C CYS A 232 -10.13 -4.88 2.39
N PHE A 233 -11.38 -5.27 2.62
CA PHE A 233 -12.10 -6.28 1.82
C PHE A 233 -12.37 -5.92 0.35
N GLN A 234 -12.11 -4.68 -0.06
CA GLN A 234 -12.25 -4.23 -1.45
C GLN A 234 -10.97 -4.44 -2.28
N ILE A 235 -9.88 -4.91 -1.66
CA ILE A 235 -8.64 -5.26 -2.36
C ILE A 235 -8.82 -6.56 -3.14
N THR A 236 -8.37 -6.56 -4.39
CA THR A 236 -8.43 -7.69 -5.32
C THR A 236 -7.05 -7.97 -5.94
N ASP A 237 -6.99 -8.99 -6.79
CA ASP A 237 -5.78 -9.35 -7.52
C ASP A 237 -5.20 -8.18 -8.34
N ILE A 238 -6.05 -7.23 -8.78
CA ILE A 238 -5.62 -6.06 -9.55
C ILE A 238 -4.60 -5.23 -8.75
N GLY A 239 -4.92 -4.90 -7.51
CA GLY A 239 -4.05 -4.06 -6.68
C GLY A 239 -2.77 -4.78 -6.26
N ILE A 240 -2.87 -6.06 -5.89
CA ILE A 240 -1.70 -6.87 -5.51
C ILE A 240 -0.76 -7.11 -6.69
N ARG A 241 -1.30 -7.38 -7.89
CA ARG A 241 -0.49 -7.48 -9.12
C ARG A 241 0.16 -6.15 -9.49
N ALA A 242 -0.52 -5.02 -9.29
CA ALA A 242 0.09 -3.71 -9.53
C ALA A 242 1.33 -3.50 -8.65
N LEU A 243 1.29 -3.92 -7.38
CA LEU A 243 2.48 -3.93 -6.53
C LEU A 243 3.57 -4.87 -7.07
N ALA A 244 3.21 -6.10 -7.46
CA ALA A 244 4.16 -7.08 -8.00
C ALA A 244 4.88 -6.56 -9.27
N LEU A 245 4.14 -5.90 -10.16
CA LEU A 245 4.66 -5.32 -11.39
C LEU A 245 5.58 -4.12 -11.14
N SER A 246 5.38 -3.39 -10.04
CA SER A 246 6.18 -2.20 -9.71
C SER A 246 7.62 -2.49 -9.26
N GLY A 247 7.95 -3.73 -8.86
CA GLY A 247 9.32 -4.07 -8.47
C GLY A 247 9.49 -5.37 -7.68
N PHE A 248 10.59 -5.44 -6.94
CA PHE A 248 10.90 -6.51 -5.97
C PHE A 248 10.78 -5.98 -4.55
N PHE A 249 10.34 -6.85 -3.64
CA PHE A 249 10.22 -6.55 -2.22
C PHE A 249 11.19 -7.45 -1.40
N PRO A 250 12.51 -7.26 -1.56
CA PRO A 250 13.51 -8.16 -0.98
C PRO A 250 13.61 -8.11 0.54
N PHE A 251 12.94 -7.14 1.19
CA PHE A 251 12.96 -6.97 2.63
C PHE A 251 11.57 -7.07 3.27
N LEU A 252 10.54 -7.43 2.49
CA LEU A 252 9.19 -7.63 3.05
C LEU A 252 9.24 -8.86 3.95
N SER A 253 9.02 -8.62 5.23
CA SER A 253 9.09 -9.63 6.28
C SER A 253 7.78 -9.76 7.04
N HIS A 254 6.74 -9.01 6.66
CA HIS A 254 5.40 -9.11 7.23
C HIS A 254 4.37 -8.65 6.20
N LEU A 255 3.41 -9.53 5.90
CA LEU A 255 2.30 -9.28 5.00
C LEU A 255 1.00 -9.79 5.62
N ASP A 256 0.12 -8.87 6.02
CA ASP A 256 -1.21 -9.20 6.51
C ASP A 256 -2.31 -8.76 5.51
N LEU A 257 -2.94 -9.76 4.90
CA LEU A 257 -4.06 -9.66 3.97
C LEU A 257 -5.31 -10.38 4.53
N SER A 258 -5.35 -10.62 5.85
CA SER A 258 -6.51 -11.22 6.52
C SER A 258 -7.76 -10.41 6.21
N GLY A 259 -8.85 -11.06 5.82
CA GLY A 259 -10.11 -10.36 5.48
C GLY A 259 -10.19 -9.77 4.08
N CYS A 260 -9.12 -9.85 3.27
CA CYS A 260 -9.15 -9.54 1.84
C CYS A 260 -9.72 -10.72 1.03
N PHE A 261 -10.99 -11.07 1.25
CA PHE A 261 -11.61 -12.30 0.71
C PHE A 261 -11.88 -12.28 -0.80
N ARG A 262 -11.58 -11.17 -1.50
CA ARG A 262 -11.67 -11.07 -2.97
C ARG A 262 -10.36 -11.42 -3.67
N LEU A 263 -9.30 -11.67 -2.92
CA LEU A 263 -8.04 -12.16 -3.47
C LEU A 263 -8.14 -13.62 -3.86
N THR A 264 -7.47 -13.97 -4.95
CA THR A 264 -7.29 -15.36 -5.39
C THR A 264 -5.87 -15.84 -5.08
N ALA A 265 -5.71 -17.17 -5.06
CA ALA A 265 -4.40 -17.80 -4.94
C ALA A 265 -3.42 -17.35 -6.02
N ASP A 266 -3.87 -17.22 -7.27
CA ASP A 266 -3.00 -16.85 -8.38
C ASP A 266 -2.45 -15.41 -8.23
N GLY A 267 -3.31 -14.46 -7.87
CA GLY A 267 -2.90 -13.08 -7.59
C GLY A 267 -1.92 -12.98 -6.42
N LEU A 268 -2.17 -13.74 -5.35
CA LEU A 268 -1.31 -13.72 -4.16
C LEU A 268 0.03 -14.43 -4.39
N ASN A 269 0.06 -15.59 -5.05
CA ASN A 269 1.28 -16.30 -5.43
C ASN A 269 2.18 -15.41 -6.29
N THR A 270 1.60 -14.73 -7.29
CA THR A 270 2.33 -13.80 -8.16
C THR A 270 3.08 -12.72 -7.35
N PHE A 271 2.51 -12.24 -6.25
CA PHE A 271 3.14 -11.23 -5.40
C PHE A 271 4.17 -11.83 -4.44
N VAL A 272 3.89 -12.97 -3.82
CA VAL A 272 4.82 -13.64 -2.89
C VAL A 272 6.10 -14.07 -3.60
N ASP A 273 6.04 -14.44 -4.89
CA ASP A 273 7.22 -14.72 -5.73
C ASP A 273 8.21 -13.54 -5.83
N ARG A 274 7.75 -12.32 -5.54
CA ARG A 274 8.56 -11.08 -5.53
C ARG A 274 9.09 -10.71 -4.15
N CYS A 275 8.81 -11.54 -3.13
CA CYS A 275 9.08 -11.29 -1.72
C CYS A 275 9.97 -12.40 -1.13
N PRO A 276 11.25 -12.50 -1.51
CA PRO A 276 12.11 -13.63 -1.12
C PRO A 276 12.46 -13.71 0.36
N ALA A 277 12.25 -12.63 1.12
CA ALA A 277 12.47 -12.60 2.57
C ALA A 277 11.19 -12.90 3.39
N LEU A 278 10.05 -13.08 2.73
CA LEU A 278 8.79 -13.34 3.40
C LEU A 278 8.71 -14.82 3.78
N LEU A 279 8.52 -15.09 5.07
CA LEU A 279 8.34 -16.43 5.62
C LEU A 279 6.86 -16.74 5.78
N ALA A 280 6.50 -18.03 5.75
CA ALA A 280 5.13 -18.48 5.98
C ALA A 280 4.54 -17.97 7.31
N SER A 281 5.37 -17.88 8.36
CA SER A 281 4.98 -17.36 9.68
C SER A 281 4.53 -15.91 9.68
N ASP A 282 5.02 -15.11 8.74
CA ASP A 282 4.77 -13.68 8.66
C ASP A 282 3.81 -13.31 7.51
N LEU A 283 3.18 -14.32 6.92
CA LEU A 283 2.15 -14.19 5.91
C LEU A 283 0.79 -14.57 6.48
N TYR A 284 -0.16 -13.65 6.42
CA TYR A 284 -1.52 -13.82 6.89
C TYR A 284 -2.49 -13.53 5.74
N TYR A 285 -3.41 -14.44 5.45
CA TYR A 285 -4.46 -14.26 4.45
C TYR A 285 -5.71 -15.07 4.81
N CYS A 286 -6.78 -14.91 4.03
CA CYS A 286 -8.06 -15.57 4.29
C CYS A 286 -7.96 -17.11 4.25
N ASP A 287 -8.48 -17.79 5.27
CA ASP A 287 -8.43 -19.27 5.36
C ASP A 287 -9.20 -20.01 4.25
N ASN A 288 -10.09 -19.33 3.53
CA ASN A 288 -10.86 -19.92 2.44
C ASN A 288 -10.12 -19.85 1.09
N LEU A 289 -8.91 -19.26 1.05
CA LEU A 289 -8.09 -19.15 -0.15
C LEU A 289 -7.28 -20.45 -0.31
N THR A 290 -7.81 -21.37 -1.12
CA THR A 290 -7.17 -22.65 -1.46
C THR A 290 -6.10 -22.49 -2.53
N GLY A 291 -4.99 -23.22 -2.43
CA GLY A 291 -3.85 -23.13 -3.37
C GLY A 291 -2.99 -21.88 -3.19
N GLY A 292 -3.14 -21.18 -2.07
CA GLY A 292 -2.35 -19.99 -1.74
C GLY A 292 -0.89 -20.30 -1.41
N PRO A 293 -0.03 -19.28 -1.34
CA PRO A 293 1.37 -19.46 -0.99
C PRO A 293 1.48 -19.96 0.45
N PHE A 294 2.29 -21.01 0.64
CA PHE A 294 2.47 -21.67 1.94
C PHE A 294 1.15 -22.19 2.54
N GLU A 295 0.25 -22.75 1.74
CA GLU A 295 -1.09 -23.21 2.16
C GLU A 295 -1.14 -23.96 3.51
N ASP A 296 -0.21 -24.89 3.76
CA ASP A 296 -0.16 -25.69 4.99
C ASP A 296 0.62 -25.04 6.16
N GLN A 297 1.25 -23.88 5.93
CA GLN A 297 2.20 -23.24 6.86
C GLN A 297 1.89 -21.78 7.17
N ALA A 298 1.09 -21.11 6.34
CA ALA A 298 0.71 -19.72 6.53
C ALA A 298 -0.08 -19.54 7.82
N SER A 299 0.03 -18.37 8.43
CA SER A 299 -0.55 -18.08 9.74
C SER A 299 -2.08 -17.96 9.75
N GLY A 300 -2.72 -18.03 8.57
CA GLY A 300 -4.18 -17.94 8.43
C GLY A 300 -4.75 -16.56 8.79
N CYS A 301 -6.08 -16.46 8.72
CA CYS A 301 -6.82 -15.22 8.87
C CYS A 301 -6.90 -14.79 10.35
N GLN A 302 -6.34 -13.62 10.67
CA GLN A 302 -6.34 -13.08 12.04
C GLN A 302 -7.62 -12.32 12.42
N ASN A 303 -8.67 -12.43 11.60
CA ASN A 303 -9.92 -11.70 11.79
C ASN A 303 -11.07 -12.60 12.28
N LEU A 304 -10.80 -13.88 12.61
CA LEU A 304 -11.76 -14.75 13.28
C LEU A 304 -12.23 -14.08 14.57
N GLU A 305 -13.55 -14.06 14.79
CA GLU A 305 -14.21 -13.41 15.93
C GLU A 305 -13.96 -11.88 16.06
N CYS A 306 -13.36 -11.23 15.05
CA CYS A 306 -13.11 -9.79 15.09
C CYS A 306 -14.30 -8.99 14.55
N SER A 307 -15.02 -8.28 15.43
CA SER A 307 -16.18 -7.44 15.02
C SER A 307 -15.81 -6.21 14.18
N SER A 308 -14.54 -5.79 14.23
CA SER A 308 -14.09 -4.53 13.62
C SER A 308 -13.46 -4.69 12.23
N ARG A 309 -12.89 -5.86 11.92
CA ARG A 309 -12.24 -6.16 10.63
C ARG A 309 -13.06 -7.18 9.86
N ALA A 310 -13.10 -7.04 8.54
CA ALA A 310 -13.76 -8.03 7.68
C ALA A 310 -13.07 -9.40 7.84
N CYS A 311 -13.85 -10.47 7.88
CA CYS A 311 -13.34 -11.83 7.96
C CYS A 311 -14.00 -12.69 6.87
N CYS A 312 -13.25 -13.65 6.32
CA CYS A 312 -13.76 -14.61 5.34
C CYS A 312 -14.67 -15.69 5.96
N ARG A 313 -14.73 -15.76 7.30
CA ARG A 313 -15.58 -16.68 8.05
C ARG A 313 -16.47 -15.88 9.00
N SER A 314 -17.74 -16.26 9.08
CA SER A 314 -18.60 -15.86 10.21
C SER A 314 -18.12 -16.65 11.43
N GLY A 315 -17.73 -15.97 12.51
CA GLY A 315 -17.40 -16.65 13.76
C GLY A 315 -18.64 -17.40 14.26
N GLU A 316 -18.58 -18.73 14.27
CA GLU A 316 -19.49 -19.60 15.01
C GLU A 316 -18.85 -19.99 16.34
#